data_AF-A0A2K1QSJ8-F1
#
_entry.id   AF-A0A2K1QSJ8-F1
#
_cell.length_a   1.000
_cell.length_b   1.000
_cell.length_c   1.000
_cell.angle_alpha   90.00
_cell.angle_beta   90.00
_cell.angle_gamma   90.00
#
_symmetry.space_group_name_H-M   'P 1'
#
loop_
_entity.id
_entity.type
_entity.pdbx_description
1 polymer ?
#
loop_
_entity_poly.entity_id
_entity_poly.type
_entity_poly.pdbx_seq_one_letter_code
_entity_poly.pdbx_strand_id
1 'polypeptide(L)'
;MSQQQVSARKQQELQAAYSNYKDTLQAIASKIGDVEQEVEEHKLVLETLQPLPESRKCFRMINGVLVERTVKDVMPQLQTNSDGLKKVLDDLLKQYTSKQEELEKWKIANKIQDANHLYSSFVNGQKLIIDGGPPYGYGGGNNEDTGTN
;
A
#
# COMPACT_ATOMS: atom_id res chain seq x y z
N MET A 1 47.62 5.47 3.41
CA MET A 1 46.81 4.35 3.91
C MET A 1 45.59 4.80 4.71
N SER A 2 45.67 5.80 5.59
CA SER A 2 44.54 6.27 6.42
C SER A 2 43.41 6.98 5.66
N GLN A 3 43.72 7.85 4.69
CA GLN A 3 42.69 8.59 3.92
C GLN A 3 41.82 7.69 3.03
N GLN A 4 42.34 6.56 2.56
CA GLN A 4 41.63 5.65 1.67
C GLN A 4 40.65 4.72 2.41
N GLN A 5 40.92 4.40 3.68
CA GLN A 5 39.98 3.70 4.56
C GLN A 5 38.78 4.58 4.95
N VAL A 6 38.99 5.89 5.10
CA VAL A 6 37.91 6.84 5.46
C VAL A 6 36.90 6.99 4.32
N SER A 7 37.33 6.99 3.05
CA SER A 7 36.39 7.08 1.92
C SER A 7 35.55 5.81 1.76
N ALA A 8 36.14 4.63 1.98
CA ALA A 8 35.42 3.35 1.89
C ALA A 8 34.33 3.20 2.96
N ARG A 9 34.63 3.57 4.22
CA ARG A 9 33.63 3.59 5.30
C ARG A 9 32.49 4.57 5.01
N LYS A 10 32.82 5.78 4.57
CA LYS A 10 31.81 6.79 4.19
C LYS A 10 30.90 6.29 3.07
N GLN A 11 31.45 5.57 2.09
CA GLN A 11 30.66 5.01 0.99
C GLN A 11 29.73 3.88 1.45
N GLN A 12 30.18 3.03 2.38
CA GLN A 12 29.35 2.01 3.02
C GLN A 12 28.20 2.62 3.85
N GLU A 13 28.48 3.67 4.61
CA GLU A 13 27.46 4.39 5.39
C GLU A 13 26.38 5.01 4.51
N LEU A 14 26.77 5.63 3.39
CA LEU A 14 25.82 6.17 2.41
C LEU A 14 24.96 5.07 1.79
N GLN A 15 25.55 3.93 1.43
CA GLN A 15 24.80 2.81 0.87
C GLN A 15 23.80 2.21 1.87
N ALA A 16 24.21 2.07 3.13
CA ALA A 16 23.33 1.60 4.21
C ALA A 16 22.17 2.58 4.47
N ALA A 17 22.46 3.88 4.55
CA ALA A 17 21.43 4.90 4.72
C ALA A 17 20.41 4.89 3.56
N TYR A 18 20.89 4.78 2.32
CA TYR A 18 20.04 4.68 1.15
C TYR A 18 19.16 3.43 1.15
N SER A 19 19.70 2.27 1.52
CA SER A 19 18.92 1.03 1.69
C SER A 19 17.81 1.22 2.71
N ASN A 20 18.12 1.83 3.87
CA ASN A 20 17.12 2.07 4.92
C ASN A 20 15.97 2.96 4.44
N TYR A 21 16.26 4.01 3.66
CA TYR A 21 15.21 4.84 3.06
C TYR A 21 14.31 4.03 2.12
N LYS A 22 14.90 3.17 1.28
CA LYS A 22 14.16 2.29 0.37
C LYS A 22 13.27 1.30 1.11
N ASP A 23 13.82 0.61 2.09
CA ASP A 23 13.10 -0.37 2.89
C ASP A 23 11.92 0.29 3.61
N THR A 24 12.12 1.51 4.10
CA THR A 24 11.05 2.31 4.74
C THR A 24 9.95 2.69 3.74
N LEU A 25 10.32 3.20 2.56
CA LEU A 25 9.35 3.59 1.53
C LEU A 25 8.55 2.40 1.02
N GLN A 26 9.21 1.25 0.80
CA GLN A 26 8.57 0.01 0.40
C GLN A 26 7.60 -0.49 1.48
N ALA A 27 7.99 -0.45 2.75
CA ALA A 27 7.12 -0.84 3.86
C ALA A 27 5.87 0.06 3.97
N ILE A 28 6.00 1.37 3.71
CA ILE A 28 4.85 2.28 3.68
C ILE A 28 3.97 1.99 2.45
N ALA A 29 4.56 1.76 1.28
CA ALA A 29 3.83 1.45 0.05
C ALA A 29 3.02 0.14 0.17
N SER A 30 3.59 -0.91 0.78
CA SER A 30 2.85 -2.15 1.05
C SER A 30 1.63 -1.90 1.95
N LYS A 31 1.80 -1.14 3.05
CA LYS A 31 0.69 -0.81 3.94
C LYS A 31 -0.39 0.05 3.28
N ILE A 32 0.00 0.95 2.38
CA ILE A 32 -0.96 1.71 1.56
C ILE A 32 -1.82 0.73 0.76
N GLY A 33 -1.21 -0.20 0.03
CA GLY A 33 -1.93 -1.20 -0.75
C GLY A 33 -2.90 -2.04 0.08
N ASP A 34 -2.46 -2.51 1.25
CA ASP A 34 -3.30 -3.28 2.17
C ASP A 34 -4.53 -2.47 2.64
N VAL A 35 -4.33 -1.23 3.09
CA VAL A 35 -5.41 -0.36 3.57
C VAL A 35 -6.35 0.04 2.43
N GLU A 36 -5.84 0.28 1.23
CA GLU A 36 -6.67 0.59 0.05
C GLU A 36 -7.60 -0.56 -0.31
N GLN A 37 -7.08 -1.79 -0.27
CA GLN A 37 -7.91 -2.97 -0.50
C GLN A 37 -9.02 -3.06 0.56
N GLU A 38 -8.70 -2.88 1.84
CA GLU A 38 -9.71 -2.89 2.91
C GLU A 38 -10.79 -1.80 2.71
N VAL A 39 -10.40 -0.60 2.27
CA VAL A 39 -11.34 0.50 1.98
C VAL A 39 -12.30 0.13 0.85
N GLU A 40 -11.80 -0.43 -0.25
CA GLU A 40 -12.63 -0.83 -1.39
C GLU A 40 -13.54 -2.02 -1.05
N GLU A 41 -13.06 -3.00 -0.27
CA GLU A 41 -13.90 -4.08 0.24
C GLU A 41 -15.05 -3.55 1.12
N HIS A 42 -14.75 -2.64 2.04
CA HIS A 42 -15.77 -1.99 2.87
C HIS A 42 -16.80 -1.20 2.06
N LYS A 43 -16.35 -0.50 1.01
CA LYS A 43 -17.21 0.25 0.10
C LYS A 43 -18.15 -0.67 -0.66
N LEU A 44 -17.66 -1.79 -1.19
CA LEU A 44 -18.50 -2.78 -1.86
C LEU A 44 -19.59 -3.31 -0.92
N VAL A 45 -19.25 -3.61 0.34
CA VAL A 45 -20.24 -4.03 1.34
C VAL A 45 -21.30 -2.95 1.56
N LEU A 46 -20.90 -1.69 1.73
CA LEU A 46 -21.84 -0.57 1.89
C LEU A 46 -22.78 -0.40 0.69
N GLU A 47 -22.25 -0.48 -0.53
CA GLU A 47 -23.02 -0.39 -1.77
C GLU A 47 -24.05 -1.52 -1.90
N THR A 48 -23.71 -2.73 -1.46
CA THR A 48 -24.66 -3.87 -1.47
C THR A 48 -25.73 -3.78 -0.39
N LEU A 49 -25.44 -3.13 0.74
CA LEU A 49 -26.39 -2.99 1.86
C LEU A 49 -27.29 -1.77 1.72
N GLN A 50 -26.84 -0.70 1.05
CA GLN A 50 -27.60 0.53 0.85
C GLN A 50 -29.01 0.35 0.23
N PRO A 51 -29.24 -0.52 -0.78
CA PRO A 51 -30.57 -0.71 -1.34
C PRO A 51 -31.49 -1.58 -0.47
N LEU A 52 -30.98 -2.17 0.63
CA LEU A 52 -31.76 -3.06 1.49
C LEU A 52 -32.56 -2.28 2.52
N PRO A 53 -33.74 -2.79 2.94
CA PRO A 53 -34.55 -2.11 3.96
C PRO A 53 -33.85 -2.13 5.32
N GLU A 54 -33.92 -1.01 6.03
CA GLU A 54 -33.26 -0.81 7.35
C GLU A 54 -33.64 -1.85 8.40
N SER A 55 -34.86 -2.39 8.33
CA SER A 55 -35.39 -3.42 9.24
C SER A 55 -34.91 -4.84 8.91
N ARG A 56 -34.19 -5.03 7.80
CA ARG A 56 -33.64 -6.33 7.41
C ARG A 56 -32.62 -6.79 8.46
N LYS A 57 -32.75 -8.04 8.87
CA LYS A 57 -31.79 -8.70 9.77
C LYS A 57 -30.46 -8.92 9.06
N CYS A 58 -29.38 -8.53 9.73
CA CYS A 58 -27.99 -8.79 9.38
C CYS A 58 -27.38 -9.72 10.43
N PHE A 59 -26.49 -10.61 10.00
CA PHE A 59 -25.77 -11.48 10.93
C PHE A 59 -24.28 -11.24 10.78
N ARG A 60 -23.62 -10.92 11.89
CA ARG A 60 -22.17 -10.73 11.94
C ARG A 60 -21.53 -11.91 12.65
N MET A 61 -20.56 -12.56 12.01
CA MET A 61 -19.73 -13.59 12.64
C MET A 61 -18.66 -12.94 13.52
N ILE A 62 -18.61 -13.32 14.79
CA ILE A 62 -17.58 -12.89 15.76
C ILE A 62 -17.13 -14.12 16.54
N ASN A 63 -15.86 -14.51 16.41
CA ASN A 63 -15.28 -15.65 17.14
C ASN A 63 -16.12 -16.94 17.06
N GLY A 64 -16.70 -17.22 15.88
CA GLY A 64 -17.55 -18.41 15.67
C GLY A 64 -19.02 -18.26 16.10
N VAL A 65 -19.42 -17.12 16.65
CA VAL A 65 -20.83 -16.83 17.04
C VAL A 65 -21.46 -15.87 16.03
N LEU A 66 -22.66 -16.19 15.55
CA LEU A 66 -23.48 -15.26 14.74
C LEU A 66 -24.25 -14.32 15.66
N VAL A 67 -24.00 -13.02 15.52
CA VAL A 67 -24.72 -11.96 16.23
C VAL A 67 -25.76 -11.37 15.29
N GLU A 68 -27.03 -11.44 15.68
CA GLU A 68 -28.13 -10.79 14.97
C GLU A 68 -28.13 -9.28 15.21
N ARG A 69 -28.24 -8.51 14.14
CA ARG A 69 -28.36 -7.04 14.10
C ARG A 69 -29.32 -6.64 12.99
N THR A 70 -29.60 -5.36 12.85
CA THR A 70 -30.32 -4.82 11.68
C THR A 70 -29.40 -4.04 10.77
N VAL A 71 -29.81 -3.82 9.51
CA VAL A 71 -29.09 -2.93 8.57
C VAL A 71 -28.89 -1.55 9.21
N LYS A 72 -29.92 -1.03 9.88
CA LYS A 72 -29.85 0.26 10.60
C LYS A 72 -28.73 0.33 11.64
N ASP A 73 -28.47 -0.76 12.36
CA ASP A 73 -27.43 -0.80 13.39
C ASP A 73 -26.02 -0.98 12.82
N VAL A 74 -25.93 -1.67 11.68
CA VAL A 74 -24.65 -2.08 11.05
C VAL A 74 -24.12 -1.02 10.10
N MET A 75 -24.99 -0.33 9.35
CA MET A 75 -24.59 0.69 8.37
C MET A 75 -23.71 1.79 8.97
N PRO A 76 -24.06 2.42 10.13
CA PRO A 76 -23.23 3.46 10.71
C PRO A 76 -21.86 2.96 11.17
N GLN A 77 -21.77 1.70 11.62
CA GLN A 77 -20.52 1.09 12.04
C GLN A 77 -19.59 0.84 10.85
N LEU A 78 -20.13 0.30 9.76
CA LEU A 78 -19.37 0.09 8.52
C LEU A 78 -18.89 1.43 7.94
N GLN A 79 -19.73 2.45 7.95
CA GLN A 79 -19.38 3.80 7.48
C GLN A 79 -18.26 4.40 8.33
N THR A 80 -18.40 4.39 9.66
CA THR A 80 -17.38 4.92 10.58
C THR A 80 -16.04 4.21 10.41
N ASN A 81 -16.05 2.89 10.24
CA ASN A 81 -14.84 2.12 10.02
C ASN A 81 -14.18 2.46 8.68
N SER A 82 -14.96 2.53 7.59
CA SER A 82 -14.47 2.92 6.26
C SER A 82 -13.86 4.32 6.28
N ASP A 83 -14.50 5.28 6.94
CA ASP A 83 -13.98 6.64 7.06
C ASP A 83 -12.71 6.71 7.95
N GLY A 84 -12.60 5.84 8.94
CA GLY A 84 -11.37 5.63 9.71
C GLY A 84 -10.22 5.13 8.84
N LEU A 85 -10.47 4.10 8.00
CA LEU A 85 -9.47 3.55 7.09
C LEU A 85 -9.01 4.58 6.05
N LYS A 86 -9.93 5.40 5.50
CA LYS A 86 -9.56 6.51 4.59
C LYS A 86 -8.62 7.52 5.24
N LYS A 87 -8.84 7.88 6.51
CA LYS A 87 -7.93 8.78 7.23
C LYS A 87 -6.55 8.16 7.41
N VAL A 88 -6.49 6.86 7.74
CA VAL A 88 -5.22 6.12 7.86
C VAL A 88 -4.50 6.11 6.51
N LEU A 89 -5.22 5.87 5.41
CA LEU A 89 -4.68 5.92 4.06
C LEU A 89 -4.08 7.29 3.73
N ASP A 90 -4.83 8.38 3.98
CA ASP A 90 -4.35 9.74 3.77
C ASP A 90 -3.07 10.03 4.57
N ASP A 91 -3.01 9.57 5.82
CA ASP A 91 -1.83 9.77 6.66
C ASP A 91 -0.64 8.92 6.21
N LEU A 92 -0.85 7.71 5.69
CA LEU A 92 0.20 6.90 5.08
C LEU A 92 0.74 7.54 3.79
N LEU A 93 -0.13 8.11 2.95
CA LEU A 93 0.26 8.84 1.74
C LEU A 93 1.10 10.09 2.07
N LYS A 94 0.73 10.84 3.11
CA LYS A 94 1.54 11.96 3.61
C LYS A 94 2.91 11.50 4.12
N GLN A 95 2.94 10.41 4.90
CA GLN A 95 4.20 9.85 5.41
C GLN A 95 5.12 9.40 4.29
N TYR A 96 4.57 8.71 3.28
CA TYR A 96 5.30 8.30 2.09
C TYR A 96 5.90 9.51 1.36
N THR A 97 5.08 10.53 1.09
CA THR A 97 5.51 11.74 0.38
C THR A 97 6.61 12.48 1.15
N SER A 98 6.43 12.67 2.46
CA SER A 98 7.46 13.29 3.32
C SER A 98 8.78 12.52 3.28
N LYS A 99 8.74 11.18 3.37
CA LYS A 99 9.95 10.35 3.32
C LYS A 99 10.61 10.34 1.94
N GLN A 100 9.81 10.39 0.88
CA GLN A 100 10.33 10.52 -0.48
C GLN A 100 11.07 11.84 -0.67
N GLU A 101 10.51 12.95 -0.19
CA GLU A 101 11.18 14.25 -0.25
C GLU A 101 12.48 14.28 0.58
N GLU A 102 12.48 13.67 1.76
CA GLU A 102 13.69 13.52 2.58
C GLU A 102 14.79 12.76 1.84
N LEU A 103 14.44 11.65 1.18
CA LEU A 103 15.36 10.86 0.37
C LEU A 103 15.94 11.69 -0.78
N GLU A 104 15.11 12.42 -1.52
CA GLU A 104 15.59 13.25 -2.64
C GLU A 104 16.51 14.38 -2.17
N LYS A 105 16.16 15.08 -1.08
CA LYS A 105 17.04 16.09 -0.45
C LYS A 105 18.37 15.46 -0.01
N TRP A 106 18.32 14.27 0.58
CA TRP A 106 19.51 13.56 1.04
C TRP A 106 20.41 13.09 -0.12
N LYS A 107 19.83 12.63 -1.25
CA LYS A 107 20.59 12.27 -2.47
C LYS A 107 21.34 13.45 -3.06
N ILE A 108 20.67 14.61 -3.17
CA ILE A 108 21.27 15.85 -3.66
C ILE A 108 22.44 16.28 -2.75
N ALA A 109 22.22 16.29 -1.42
CA ALA A 109 23.23 16.67 -0.45
C ALA A 109 24.50 15.79 -0.51
N ASN A 110 24.32 14.50 -0.80
CA ASN A 110 25.41 13.53 -0.86
C ASN A 110 25.93 13.24 -2.28
N LYS A 111 25.44 13.96 -3.31
CA LYS A 111 25.81 13.80 -4.72
C LYS A 111 25.67 12.35 -5.21
N ILE A 112 24.66 11.64 -4.73
CA ILE A 112 24.40 10.26 -5.13
C ILE A 112 23.70 10.28 -6.49
N GLN A 113 24.34 9.67 -7.49
CA GLN A 113 23.75 9.47 -8.81
C GLN A 113 22.99 8.14 -8.82
N ASP A 114 21.67 8.20 -8.93
CA ASP A 114 20.85 7.02 -9.19
C ASP A 114 20.77 6.79 -10.70
N ALA A 115 21.29 5.64 -11.17
CA ALA A 115 21.22 5.22 -12.56
C ALA A 115 19.96 4.40 -12.90
N ASN A 116 19.08 4.13 -11.92
CA ASN A 116 17.86 3.36 -12.14
C ASN A 116 16.67 4.28 -12.39
N HIS A 117 16.12 4.13 -13.59
CA HIS A 117 14.93 4.83 -14.04
C HIS A 117 13.71 4.34 -13.25
N LEU A 118 13.02 5.30 -12.62
CA LEU A 118 11.88 5.12 -11.74
C LEU A 118 10.69 4.51 -12.49
N TYR A 119 10.18 3.35 -12.04
CA TYR A 119 8.84 2.91 -12.46
C TYR A 119 7.80 3.71 -11.69
N SER A 120 6.82 4.26 -12.39
CA SER A 120 5.71 5.01 -11.79
C SER A 120 4.46 4.15 -11.72
N SER A 121 3.97 3.91 -10.52
CA SER A 121 2.59 3.45 -10.31
C SER A 121 1.70 4.62 -9.94
N PHE A 122 0.47 4.60 -10.40
CA PHE A 122 -0.52 5.62 -10.05
C PHE A 122 -1.50 5.03 -9.05
N VAL A 123 -1.66 5.72 -7.92
CA VAL A 123 -2.67 5.42 -6.91
C VAL A 123 -3.47 6.71 -6.73
N ASN A 124 -4.79 6.65 -6.99
CA ASN A 124 -5.68 7.83 -6.96
C ASN A 124 -5.16 9.05 -7.77
N GLY A 125 -4.48 8.81 -8.90
CA GLY A 125 -3.90 9.86 -9.74
C GLY A 125 -2.59 10.46 -9.22
N GLN A 126 -2.09 10.02 -8.06
CA GLN A 126 -0.77 10.40 -7.55
C GLN A 126 0.29 9.40 -7.99
N LYS A 127 1.39 9.93 -8.53
CA LYS A 127 2.56 9.16 -8.99
C LYS A 127 3.35 8.68 -7.77
N LEU A 128 3.26 7.39 -7.45
CA LEU A 128 4.12 6.73 -6.48
C LEU A 128 5.36 6.17 -7.19
N ILE A 129 6.53 6.35 -6.58
CA ILE A 129 7.83 5.96 -7.12
C ILE A 129 8.28 4.70 -6.36
N ILE A 130 8.13 3.53 -6.95
CA ILE A 130 8.57 2.26 -6.35
C ILE A 130 9.87 1.81 -7.02
N ASP A 131 10.96 1.82 -6.25
CA ASP A 131 12.25 1.28 -6.68
C ASP A 131 12.28 -0.24 -6.43
N GLY A 132 11.81 -0.98 -7.43
CA GLY A 132 11.81 -2.43 -7.45
C GLY A 132 10.96 -2.90 -8.63
N GLY A 133 11.52 -3.76 -9.48
CA GLY A 133 10.79 -4.36 -10.60
C GLY A 133 9.48 -5.03 -10.14
N PRO A 134 8.56 -5.32 -11.08
CA PRO A 134 7.19 -5.71 -10.77
C PRO A 134 7.16 -6.92 -9.81
N PRO A 135 6.42 -6.88 -8.68
CA PRO A 135 6.25 -8.06 -7.82
C PRO A 135 5.23 -9.06 -8.37
N TYR A 136 4.65 -8.82 -9.56
CA TYR A 136 3.62 -9.70 -10.12
C TYR A 136 4.11 -10.35 -11.41
N GLY A 137 4.75 -11.52 -11.26
CA GLY A 137 4.62 -12.56 -12.26
C GLY A 137 3.16 -13.02 -12.26
N TYR A 138 2.40 -12.63 -13.27
CA TYR A 138 1.12 -13.27 -13.56
C TYR A 138 1.43 -14.74 -13.85
N GLY A 139 1.18 -15.60 -12.86
CA GLY A 139 1.13 -17.04 -13.05
C GLY A 139 -0.01 -17.36 -14.00
N GLY A 140 0.31 -17.55 -15.28
CA GLY A 140 -0.59 -18.17 -16.24
C GLY A 140 -0.64 -19.67 -15.98
N GLY A 141 -1.46 -20.08 -15.01
CA GLY A 141 -1.85 -21.46 -14.81
C GLY A 141 -2.88 -21.88 -15.86
N ASN A 142 -2.44 -22.76 -16.77
CA ASN A 142 -3.12 -23.88 -17.42
C ASN A 142 -4.57 -23.80 -17.94
N ASN A 143 -4.68 -24.40 -19.14
CA ASN A 143 -5.82 -25.04 -19.80
C ASN A 143 -6.72 -24.15 -20.67
N GLU A 144 -6.49 -24.25 -21.98
CA GLU A 144 -7.58 -24.54 -22.90
C GLU A 144 -7.11 -25.53 -23.97
N ASP A 145 -7.56 -26.75 -23.75
CA ASP A 145 -7.61 -27.89 -24.65
C ASP A 145 -8.55 -27.53 -25.82
N THR A 146 -8.05 -27.42 -27.04
CA THR A 146 -8.82 -27.73 -28.25
C THR A 146 -7.91 -28.35 -29.28
N GLY A 147 -7.83 -29.68 -29.25
CA GLY A 147 -7.57 -30.41 -30.48
C GLY A 147 -8.63 -30.07 -31.51
N THR A 148 -8.25 -29.87 -32.78
CA THR A 148 -8.87 -30.52 -33.94
C THR A 148 -8.15 -30.14 -35.23
N ASN A 149 -7.70 -31.20 -35.90
CA ASN A 149 -7.44 -31.40 -37.33
C ASN A 149 -6.21 -30.73 -37.97
#